data_AF-A0A1E8TU24-F1
#
_entry.id   AF-A0A1E8TU24-F1
#
_cell.length_a   1.000
_cell.length_b   1.000
_cell.length_c   1.000
_cell.angle_alpha   90.00
_cell.angle_beta   90.00
_cell.angle_gamma   90.00
#
_symmetry.space_group_name_H-M   'P 1'
#
loop_
_entity.id
_entity.type
_entity.pdbx_description
1 polymer ?
#
loop_
_entity_poly.entity_id
_entity_poly.type
_entity_poly.pdbx_seq_one_letter_code
_entity_poly.pdbx_strand_id
1 'polypeptide(L)'
;MGKWTCRCGQAMNDHQAPDPNAYSVYSDELLVEIMNKKDGNDTISYEDISEASFYMWKCPNCGSFMVFGEEDNKDCFTFYECQTSAKAEPLFDPDQELNIVVVEFQEGGNGYTYICDDPTIHVGHGVIVPTGKENTEKTALVVQKYHALPKDITFPVEKLKRVIRRYTDFDPLTSTIVCANLVKHGRILDACLKKVKVDSKQIYHAIKTPLGHFWLELNGVPIPMKISQIQARDKKYQVDGAFYIKPAKVNYRKFFTLELCADFDIDASRWIDVLSDENVWGNTWELNGLQFGITAGESPEFEDEVVARKFSRIPLYYDWHPEFEDYYGFSIAWKKYESDSDLSIDFYTT
;
A
#
# COMPACT_ATOMS: atom_id res chain seq x y z
N MET A 1 37.11 1.15 59.07
CA MET A 1 36.52 0.70 57.77
C MET A 1 36.42 -0.81 57.82
N GLY A 2 35.21 -1.36 57.74
CA GLY A 2 34.97 -2.80 57.82
C GLY A 2 35.60 -3.52 56.64
N LYS A 3 36.17 -4.71 56.88
CA LYS A 3 36.69 -5.56 55.81
C LYS A 3 35.53 -6.24 55.10
N TRP A 4 35.16 -5.79 53.91
CA TRP A 4 34.11 -6.41 53.12
C TRP A 4 34.67 -7.64 52.41
N THR A 5 33.87 -8.70 52.33
CA THR A 5 34.21 -9.96 51.66
C THR A 5 32.99 -10.42 50.88
N CYS A 6 33.15 -10.72 49.59
CA CYS A 6 32.07 -11.31 48.79
C CYS A 6 31.68 -12.69 49.37
N ARG A 7 30.45 -13.16 49.12
CA ARG A 7 30.02 -14.51 49.54
C ARG A 7 30.91 -15.64 49.02
N CYS A 8 31.64 -15.42 47.93
CA CYS A 8 32.62 -16.37 47.39
C CYS A 8 33.99 -16.36 48.13
N GLY A 9 34.15 -15.53 49.17
CA GLY A 9 35.39 -15.39 49.93
C GLY A 9 36.38 -14.35 49.40
N GLN A 10 36.06 -13.66 48.30
CA GLN A 10 36.93 -12.62 47.73
C GLN A 10 37.00 -11.39 48.65
N ALA A 11 38.21 -11.00 49.04
CA ALA A 11 38.47 -9.79 49.83
C ALA A 11 38.39 -8.53 48.96
N MET A 12 37.86 -7.45 49.55
CA MET A 12 37.34 -6.28 48.81
C MET A 12 37.99 -4.94 49.19
N ASN A 13 39.08 -4.96 49.95
CA ASN A 13 39.47 -3.79 50.75
C ASN A 13 40.55 -2.90 50.14
N ASP A 14 40.95 -3.12 48.88
CA ASP A 14 42.10 -2.43 48.28
C ASP A 14 41.88 -2.10 46.79
N HIS A 15 40.71 -1.58 46.43
CA HIS A 15 40.42 -1.16 45.05
C HIS A 15 40.75 0.33 44.87
N GLN A 16 41.62 0.64 43.90
CA GLN A 16 41.90 2.02 43.49
C GLN A 16 40.82 2.53 42.55
N ALA A 17 40.38 3.77 42.73
CA ALA A 17 39.50 4.44 41.78
C ALA A 17 40.31 4.99 40.59
N PRO A 18 39.87 4.80 39.33
CA PRO A 18 38.65 4.11 38.89
C PRO A 18 38.81 2.57 38.84
N ASP A 19 37.85 1.83 39.43
CA ASP A 19 37.80 0.37 39.35
C ASP A 19 36.87 -0.06 38.19
N PRO A 20 37.34 -0.87 37.22
CA PRO A 20 36.51 -1.33 36.10
C PRO A 20 35.31 -2.19 36.52
N ASN A 21 35.28 -2.68 37.76
CA ASN A 21 34.17 -3.46 38.30
C ASN A 21 33.18 -2.60 39.10
N ALA A 22 33.39 -1.29 39.20
CA ALA A 22 32.48 -0.35 39.84
C ALA A 22 31.51 0.26 38.81
N TYR A 23 30.23 0.26 39.15
CA TYR A 23 29.13 0.74 38.32
C TYR A 23 28.29 1.76 39.10
N SER A 24 27.96 2.87 38.45
CA SER A 24 26.94 3.81 38.91
C SER A 24 25.58 3.36 38.39
N VAL A 25 24.58 3.29 39.26
CA VAL A 25 23.22 2.90 38.89
C VAL A 25 22.28 4.11 39.04
N TYR A 26 21.41 4.30 38.04
CA TYR A 26 20.45 5.39 37.95
C TYR A 26 19.03 4.82 37.88
N SER A 27 18.05 5.50 38.47
CA SER A 27 16.64 5.14 38.33
C SER A 27 16.14 5.34 36.89
N ASP A 28 15.06 4.65 36.50
CA ASP A 28 14.47 4.78 35.15
C ASP A 28 14.05 6.21 34.81
N GLU A 29 13.53 6.95 35.79
CA GLU A 29 13.14 8.37 35.66
C GLU A 29 14.36 9.24 35.37
N LEU A 30 15.47 8.97 36.07
CA LEU A 30 16.72 9.68 35.89
C LEU A 30 17.44 9.28 34.59
N LEU A 31 17.31 8.02 34.18
CA LEU A 31 17.80 7.53 32.89
C LEU A 31 17.12 8.26 31.73
N VAL A 32 15.81 8.48 31.78
CA VAL A 32 15.10 9.26 30.77
C VAL A 32 15.61 10.71 30.74
N GLU A 33 15.85 11.33 31.89
CA GLU A 33 16.42 12.67 31.95
C GLU A 33 17.84 12.72 31.36
N ILE A 34 18.68 11.74 31.69
CA ILE A 34 20.04 11.57 31.15
C ILE A 34 19.99 11.37 29.62
N MET A 35 19.11 10.49 29.12
CA MET A 35 18.98 10.25 27.68
C MET A 35 18.48 11.49 26.92
N ASN A 36 17.63 12.31 27.54
CA ASN A 36 17.14 13.57 26.95
C ASN A 36 18.21 14.68 26.89
N LYS A 37 19.33 14.53 27.61
CA LYS A 37 20.47 15.48 27.61
C LYS A 37 21.60 15.08 26.67
N LYS A 38 21.47 13.98 25.93
CA LYS A 38 22.47 13.54 24.95
C LYS A 38 22.67 14.59 23.86
N ASP A 39 23.92 14.98 23.62
CA ASP A 39 24.26 15.80 22.47
C ASP A 39 24.25 14.98 21.17
N GLY A 40 24.41 15.66 20.03
CA GLY A 40 24.34 15.03 18.69
C GLY A 40 25.40 13.96 18.41
N ASN A 41 26.31 13.68 19.35
CA ASN A 41 27.30 12.60 19.29
C ASN A 41 26.99 11.44 20.25
N ASP A 42 25.79 11.39 20.82
CA ASP A 42 25.34 10.32 21.72
C ASP A 42 26.18 10.23 23.02
N THR A 43 26.89 11.32 23.34
CA THR A 43 27.77 11.47 24.51
C THR A 43 27.13 12.39 25.54
N ILE A 44 27.41 12.13 26.82
CA ILE A 44 26.90 12.91 27.96
C ILE A 44 28.10 13.40 28.76
N SER A 45 28.17 14.70 29.06
CA SER A 45 29.21 15.25 29.93
C SER A 45 29.07 14.68 31.34
N TYR A 46 30.19 14.33 31.97
CA TYR A 46 30.21 13.83 33.35
C TYR A 46 29.60 14.84 34.34
N GLU A 47 29.69 16.13 34.05
CA GLU A 47 29.10 17.20 34.89
C GLU A 47 27.57 17.31 34.77
N ASP A 48 26.98 16.72 33.72
CA ASP A 48 25.53 16.75 33.47
C ASP A 48 24.78 15.54 34.07
N ILE A 49 25.52 14.58 34.62
CA ILE A 49 25.00 13.40 35.28
C ILE A 49 24.85 13.72 36.77
N SER A 50 23.62 13.74 37.28
CA SER A 50 23.37 13.89 38.72
C SER A 50 24.03 12.75 39.52
N GLU A 51 24.25 12.95 40.82
CA GLU A 51 24.81 11.90 41.70
C GLU A 51 24.05 10.57 41.53
N ALA A 52 24.80 9.48 41.43
CA ALA A 52 24.25 8.13 41.21
C ALA A 52 23.34 7.73 42.37
N SER A 53 22.24 7.03 42.06
CA SER A 53 21.27 6.60 43.08
C SER A 53 21.85 5.57 44.05
N PHE A 54 22.81 4.75 43.59
CA PHE A 54 23.65 3.88 44.42
C PHE A 54 24.85 3.37 43.61
N TYR A 55 25.89 2.93 44.32
CA TYR A 55 27.07 2.31 43.73
C TYR A 55 26.96 0.79 43.78
N MET A 56 27.29 0.14 42.67
CA MET A 56 27.29 -1.32 42.56
C MET A 56 28.68 -1.81 42.17
N TRP A 57 29.10 -2.95 42.70
CA TRP A 57 30.38 -3.57 42.33
C TRP A 57 30.21 -5.03 41.94
N LYS A 58 30.87 -5.43 40.85
CA LYS A 58 30.83 -6.80 40.33
C LYS A 58 32.02 -7.60 40.84
N CYS A 59 31.75 -8.73 41.48
CA CYS A 59 32.82 -9.63 41.91
C CYS A 59 33.62 -10.16 40.71
N PRO A 60 34.95 -9.92 40.64
CA PRO A 60 35.77 -10.41 39.54
C PRO A 60 35.91 -11.93 39.61
N ASN A 61 35.74 -12.53 40.78
CA ASN A 61 35.86 -13.98 40.96
C ASN A 61 34.58 -14.73 40.56
N CYS A 62 33.39 -14.27 40.99
CA CYS A 62 32.14 -15.00 40.79
C CYS A 62 31.08 -14.25 39.98
N GLY A 63 31.37 -13.03 39.52
CA GLY A 63 30.45 -12.21 38.74
C GLY A 63 29.26 -11.64 39.51
N SER A 64 29.11 -11.95 40.80
CA SER A 64 27.99 -11.48 41.62
C SER A 64 28.06 -9.99 41.87
N PHE A 65 26.92 -9.30 41.78
CA PHE A 65 26.81 -7.88 42.06
C PHE A 65 26.47 -7.62 43.53
N MET A 66 27.09 -6.59 44.08
CA MET A 66 26.80 -6.07 45.42
C MET A 66 26.52 -4.57 45.35
N VAL A 67 25.45 -4.14 46.00
CA VAL A 67 25.05 -2.73 46.09
C VAL A 67 25.54 -2.14 47.40
N PHE A 68 26.17 -0.97 47.33
CA PHE A 68 26.54 -0.16 48.48
C PHE A 68 25.58 1.03 48.55
N GLY A 69 24.82 1.11 49.64
CA GLY A 69 23.93 2.22 49.93
C GLY A 69 23.90 2.50 51.43
N GLU A 70 23.82 3.78 51.79
CA GLU A 70 23.39 4.20 53.12
C GLU A 70 21.87 4.36 53.09
N GLU A 71 21.14 3.35 53.59
CA GLU A 71 19.99 3.52 54.50
C GLU A 71 19.13 2.25 54.61
N ASP A 72 18.65 2.07 55.84
CA ASP A 72 17.85 0.97 56.33
C ASP A 72 16.43 0.95 55.74
N ASN A 73 16.13 0.03 54.81
CA ASN A 73 14.90 -0.79 54.85
C ASN A 73 14.74 -1.71 53.61
N LYS A 74 14.60 -3.01 53.92
CA LYS A 74 13.82 -4.05 53.22
C LYS A 74 14.21 -4.42 51.77
N ASP A 75 15.05 -5.44 51.73
CA ASP A 75 14.87 -6.73 51.04
C ASP A 75 14.58 -6.78 49.52
N CYS A 76 15.60 -7.30 48.82
CA CYS A 76 15.60 -7.92 47.49
C CYS A 76 15.20 -7.05 46.29
N PHE A 77 16.19 -6.39 45.70
CA PHE A 77 16.11 -5.96 44.30
C PHE A 77 16.44 -7.15 43.37
N THR A 78 15.51 -7.49 42.48
CA THR A 78 15.75 -8.46 41.41
C THR A 78 16.32 -7.69 40.21
N PHE A 79 17.59 -7.93 39.90
CA PHE A 79 18.24 -7.34 38.73
C PHE A 79 18.03 -8.27 37.53
N TYR A 80 17.53 -7.71 36.44
CA TYR A 80 17.54 -8.38 35.14
C TYR A 80 18.81 -7.96 34.40
N GLU A 81 19.71 -8.91 34.15
CA GLU A 81 20.77 -8.69 33.18
C GLU A 81 20.11 -8.66 31.80
N CYS A 82 20.23 -7.54 31.09
CA CYS A 82 20.01 -7.54 29.65
C CYS A 82 21.14 -8.38 29.05
N GLN A 83 20.89 -9.69 28.91
CA GLN A 83 21.70 -10.51 28.02
C GLN A 83 21.59 -9.84 26.66
N THR A 84 22.68 -9.26 26.17
CA THR A 84 22.86 -9.08 24.73
C THR A 84 22.72 -10.48 24.16
N SER A 85 21.51 -10.78 23.68
CA SER A 85 21.15 -12.06 23.10
C SER A 85 22.31 -12.51 22.23
N ALA A 86 22.84 -13.70 22.54
CA ALA A 86 23.84 -14.39 21.72
C ALA A 86 23.55 -14.07 20.26
N LYS A 87 24.52 -13.46 19.55
CA LYS A 87 24.41 -12.98 18.15
C LYS A 87 23.27 -13.70 17.46
N ALA A 88 22.09 -13.06 17.42
CA ALA A 88 20.96 -13.63 16.73
C ALA A 88 21.46 -13.90 15.31
N GLU A 89 21.28 -15.13 14.83
CA GLU A 89 21.54 -15.41 13.42
C GLU A 89 20.84 -14.32 12.62
N PRO A 90 21.55 -13.67 11.67
CA PRO A 90 20.97 -12.56 10.95
C PRO A 90 19.66 -13.04 10.32
N LEU A 91 18.56 -12.35 10.67
CA LEU A 91 17.20 -12.66 10.21
C LEU A 91 17.09 -12.67 8.68
N PHE A 92 18.06 -12.04 8.00
CA PHE A 92 18.18 -11.95 6.57
C PHE A 92 19.59 -12.40 6.16
N ASP A 93 19.65 -13.22 5.11
CA ASP A 93 20.91 -13.48 4.42
C ASP A 93 21.41 -12.17 3.80
N PRO A 94 22.63 -11.69 4.12
CA PRO A 94 23.16 -10.42 3.60
C PRO A 94 23.27 -10.38 2.07
N ASP A 95 23.28 -11.53 1.41
CA ASP A 95 23.33 -11.65 -0.05
C ASP A 95 21.95 -11.92 -0.68
N GLN A 96 20.89 -12.05 0.12
CA GLN A 96 19.52 -12.20 -0.39
C GLN A 96 18.93 -10.83 -0.76
N GLU A 97 18.63 -10.66 -2.04
CA GLU A 97 17.93 -9.48 -2.53
C GLU A 97 16.47 -9.44 -2.02
N LEU A 98 16.08 -8.30 -1.45
CA LEU A 98 14.76 -8.07 -0.92
C LEU A 98 13.93 -7.23 -1.88
N ASN A 99 12.66 -7.61 -2.02
CA ASN A 99 11.66 -6.82 -2.70
C ASN A 99 11.12 -5.77 -1.73
N ILE A 100 11.31 -4.50 -2.06
CA ILE A 100 10.95 -3.39 -1.19
C ILE A 100 9.90 -2.53 -1.89
N VAL A 101 8.89 -2.12 -1.10
CA VAL A 101 7.88 -1.15 -1.54
C VAL A 101 7.84 0.03 -0.60
N VAL A 102 7.60 1.20 -1.17
CA VAL A 102 7.27 2.42 -0.42
C VAL A 102 5.77 2.65 -0.58
N VAL A 103 5.09 2.86 0.54
CA VAL A 103 3.64 3.07 0.58
C VAL A 103 3.29 4.40 1.21
N GLU A 104 2.22 5.01 0.72
CA GLU A 104 1.64 6.24 1.26
C GLU A 104 0.22 5.98 1.76
N PHE A 105 -0.12 6.50 2.94
CA PHE A 105 -1.48 6.38 3.52
C PHE A 105 -2.42 7.49 3.04
N GLN A 106 -1.85 8.57 2.51
CA GLN A 106 -2.51 9.74 1.96
C GLN A 106 -1.68 10.20 0.77
N GLU A 107 -2.33 10.62 -0.30
CA GLU A 107 -1.67 11.07 -1.52
C GLU A 107 -0.76 12.28 -1.23
N GLY A 108 0.51 12.20 -1.67
CA GLY A 108 1.52 13.23 -1.38
C GLY A 108 1.99 13.23 0.07
N GLY A 109 1.73 12.16 0.81
CA GLY A 109 2.14 11.98 2.20
C GLY A 109 3.58 11.48 2.34
N ASN A 110 3.96 11.14 3.57
CA ASN A 110 5.25 10.50 3.82
C ASN A 110 5.22 9.04 3.32
N GLY A 111 6.25 8.66 2.54
CA GLY A 111 6.47 7.28 2.14
C GLY A 111 7.00 6.41 3.29
N TYR A 112 6.42 5.24 3.48
CA TYR A 112 6.83 4.25 4.48
C TYR A 112 7.30 2.97 3.79
N THR A 113 8.43 2.43 4.22
CA THR A 113 9.04 1.28 3.54
C THR A 113 8.62 -0.05 4.17
N TYR A 114 8.29 -1.02 3.31
CA TYR A 114 7.91 -2.38 3.68
C TYR A 114 8.59 -3.41 2.78
N ILE A 115 8.81 -4.61 3.32
CA ILE A 115 9.20 -5.79 2.54
C ILE A 115 7.95 -6.33 1.84
N CYS A 116 8.06 -6.67 0.56
CA CYS A 116 6.96 -7.16 -0.26
C CYS A 116 7.30 -8.52 -0.87
N ASP A 117 6.84 -9.60 -0.24
CA ASP A 117 7.12 -10.95 -0.74
C ASP A 117 6.32 -11.31 -2.00
N ASP A 118 5.19 -10.62 -2.24
CA ASP A 118 4.32 -10.86 -3.38
C ASP A 118 4.83 -10.11 -4.63
N PRO A 119 5.35 -10.84 -5.65
CA PRO A 119 5.88 -10.20 -6.85
C PRO A 119 4.81 -9.52 -7.70
N THR A 120 3.53 -9.86 -7.52
CA THR A 120 2.38 -9.34 -8.30
C THR A 120 1.94 -7.94 -7.85
N ILE A 121 2.46 -7.45 -6.72
CA ILE A 121 2.17 -6.10 -6.24
C ILE A 121 3.05 -5.10 -7.01
N HIS A 122 2.42 -4.15 -7.70
CA HIS A 122 3.09 -3.13 -8.50
C HIS A 122 2.83 -1.73 -7.95
N VAL A 123 3.60 -0.76 -8.47
CA VAL A 123 3.33 0.65 -8.20
C VAL A 123 1.90 0.97 -8.61
N GLY A 124 1.22 1.67 -7.72
CA GLY A 124 -0.17 2.03 -7.84
C GLY A 124 -1.16 1.05 -7.20
N HIS A 125 -0.76 -0.15 -6.79
CA HIS A 125 -1.69 -1.04 -6.09
C HIS A 125 -1.99 -0.54 -4.68
N GLY A 126 -3.24 -0.68 -4.24
CA GLY A 126 -3.57 -0.64 -2.82
C GLY A 126 -3.05 -1.89 -2.12
N VAL A 127 -2.55 -1.74 -0.90
CA VAL A 127 -2.03 -2.84 -0.07
C VAL A 127 -2.48 -2.69 1.38
N ILE A 128 -2.61 -3.82 2.07
CA ILE A 128 -2.82 -3.85 3.51
C ILE A 128 -1.46 -4.05 4.20
N VAL A 129 -1.11 -3.12 5.08
CA VAL A 129 0.15 -3.12 5.82
C VAL A 129 -0.08 -2.96 7.33
N PRO A 130 0.77 -3.56 8.18
CA PRO A 130 0.65 -3.42 9.62
C PRO A 130 1.34 -2.14 10.13
N THR A 131 0.63 -1.34 10.93
CA THR A 131 1.12 -0.05 11.45
C THR A 131 1.19 -0.02 12.97
N GLY A 132 2.11 0.80 13.53
CA GLY A 132 2.27 0.95 14.99
C GLY A 132 2.80 -0.30 15.71
N LYS A 133 2.86 -0.28 17.05
CA LYS A 133 3.35 -1.44 17.83
C LYS A 133 2.38 -2.63 17.79
N GLU A 134 1.09 -2.34 17.75
CA GLU A 134 0.00 -3.34 17.74
C GLU A 134 -0.24 -3.99 16.37
N ASN A 135 0.57 -3.67 15.35
CA ASN A 135 0.42 -4.18 13.98
C ASN A 135 -0.99 -3.98 13.41
N THR A 136 -1.62 -2.83 13.69
CA THR A 136 -2.95 -2.51 13.18
C THR A 136 -2.92 -2.45 11.65
N GLU A 137 -3.76 -3.25 11.01
CA GLU A 137 -3.91 -3.26 9.56
C GLU A 137 -4.43 -1.92 9.04
N LYS A 138 -3.75 -1.37 8.04
CA LYS A 138 -4.18 -0.17 7.31
C LYS A 138 -3.97 -0.34 5.82
N THR A 139 -4.86 0.27 5.04
CA THR A 139 -4.70 0.37 3.59
C THR A 139 -3.77 1.51 3.23
N ALA A 140 -2.85 1.26 2.30
CA ALA A 140 -1.92 2.24 1.75
C ALA A 140 -1.73 2.02 0.24
N LEU A 141 -1.30 3.05 -0.49
CA LEU A 141 -0.99 2.99 -1.91
C LEU A 141 0.51 2.75 -2.11
N VAL A 142 0.89 1.79 -2.97
CA VAL A 142 2.29 1.61 -3.36
C VAL A 142 2.70 2.73 -4.30
N VAL A 143 3.69 3.53 -3.93
CA VAL A 143 4.20 4.65 -4.75
C VAL A 143 5.56 4.34 -5.37
N GLN A 144 6.30 3.37 -4.81
CA GLN A 144 7.59 2.95 -5.34
C GLN A 144 7.80 1.46 -5.07
N LYS A 145 8.49 0.78 -5.99
CA LYS A 145 8.94 -0.60 -5.85
C LYS A 145 10.38 -0.71 -6.35
N TYR A 146 11.25 -1.35 -5.58
CA TYR A 146 12.65 -1.59 -5.95
C TYR A 146 13.20 -2.84 -5.27
N HIS A 147 14.35 -3.29 -5.76
CA HIS A 147 15.10 -4.40 -5.17
C HIS A 147 16.34 -3.84 -4.46
N ALA A 148 16.66 -4.38 -3.28
CA ALA A 148 17.83 -3.97 -2.51
C ALA A 148 18.37 -5.13 -1.68
N LEU A 149 19.70 -5.18 -1.51
CA LEU A 149 20.30 -6.05 -0.51
C LEU A 149 20.12 -5.43 0.89
N PRO A 150 20.05 -6.23 1.97
CA PRO A 150 19.86 -5.72 3.32
C PRO A 150 20.86 -4.62 3.72
N LYS A 151 22.09 -4.71 3.23
CA LYS A 151 23.17 -3.73 3.48
C LYS A 151 22.97 -2.37 2.80
N ASP A 152 22.16 -2.31 1.75
CA ASP A 152 21.93 -1.11 0.94
C ASP A 152 20.71 -0.30 1.44
N ILE A 153 19.96 -0.86 2.41
CA ILE A 153 18.79 -0.24 3.01
C ILE A 153 19.25 0.70 4.15
N THR A 154 18.81 1.96 4.11
CA THR A 154 19.26 3.03 5.02
C THR A 154 18.76 2.90 6.46
N PHE A 155 17.86 1.97 6.74
CA PHE A 155 17.28 1.71 8.06
C PHE A 155 17.37 0.21 8.40
N PRO A 156 17.34 -0.15 9.70
CA PRO A 156 17.47 -1.55 10.14
C PRO A 156 16.40 -2.44 9.50
N VAL A 157 16.84 -3.38 8.66
CA VAL A 157 15.96 -4.28 7.89
C VAL A 157 15.13 -5.16 8.81
N GLU A 158 15.64 -5.46 10.01
CA GLU A 158 14.97 -6.23 11.05
C GLU A 158 13.76 -5.51 11.64
N LYS A 159 13.69 -4.18 11.46
CA LYS A 159 12.54 -3.37 11.87
C LYS A 159 11.53 -3.19 10.75
N LEU A 160 11.87 -3.58 9.52
CA LEU A 160 10.92 -3.52 8.42
C LEU A 160 9.79 -4.50 8.63
N LYS A 161 8.59 -4.00 8.39
CA LYS A 161 7.39 -4.82 8.36
C LYS A 161 7.15 -5.33 6.94
N ARG A 162 6.32 -6.36 6.84
CA ARG A 162 5.93 -6.96 5.57
C ARG A 162 4.56 -6.47 5.14
N VAL A 163 4.38 -6.33 3.84
CA VAL A 163 3.04 -6.21 3.24
C VAL A 163 2.27 -7.48 3.55
N ILE A 164 1.04 -7.35 4.06
CA ILE A 164 0.20 -8.51 4.41
C ILE A 164 -0.42 -9.10 3.15
N ARG A 165 -1.00 -8.23 2.31
CA ARG A 165 -1.67 -8.62 1.06
C ARG A 165 -1.99 -7.39 0.20
N ARG A 166 -2.33 -7.63 -1.07
CA ARG A 166 -2.98 -6.62 -1.92
C ARG A 166 -4.37 -6.25 -1.36
N TYR A 167 -4.70 -4.98 -1.42
CA TYR A 167 -6.05 -4.48 -1.20
C TYR A 167 -6.83 -4.59 -2.50
N THR A 168 -8.06 -5.07 -2.43
CA THR A 168 -9.00 -5.05 -3.56
C THR A 168 -10.41 -4.88 -3.03
N ASP A 169 -11.17 -4.03 -3.69
CA ASP A 169 -12.63 -3.89 -3.49
C ASP A 169 -13.42 -4.83 -4.41
N PHE A 170 -12.72 -5.58 -5.28
CA PHE A 170 -13.34 -6.52 -6.19
C PHE A 170 -13.84 -7.77 -5.45
N ASP A 171 -15.14 -8.05 -5.57
CA ASP A 171 -15.75 -9.30 -5.10
C ASP A 171 -15.87 -10.29 -6.27
N PRO A 172 -14.96 -11.28 -6.39
CA PRO A 172 -14.98 -12.23 -7.50
C PRO A 172 -16.24 -13.09 -7.50
N LEU A 173 -16.82 -13.41 -6.34
CA LEU A 173 -17.99 -14.27 -6.26
C LEU A 173 -19.22 -13.52 -6.77
N THR A 174 -19.44 -12.30 -6.28
CA THR A 174 -20.57 -11.47 -6.71
C THR A 174 -20.48 -11.13 -8.19
N SER A 175 -19.30 -10.68 -8.68
CA SER A 175 -19.08 -10.37 -10.09
C SER A 175 -19.33 -11.58 -11.00
N THR A 176 -18.90 -12.78 -10.60
CA THR A 176 -19.16 -14.02 -11.35
C THR A 176 -20.66 -14.33 -11.43
N ILE A 177 -21.39 -14.18 -10.33
CA ILE A 177 -22.84 -14.44 -10.27
C ILE A 177 -23.59 -13.43 -11.15
N VAL A 178 -23.26 -12.15 -11.05
CA VAL A 178 -23.86 -11.09 -11.87
C VAL A 178 -23.61 -11.35 -13.36
N CYS A 179 -22.36 -11.59 -13.75
CA CYS A 179 -21.99 -11.87 -15.13
C CYS A 179 -22.73 -13.10 -15.67
N ALA A 180 -22.78 -14.20 -14.92
CA ALA A 180 -23.50 -15.40 -15.31
C ALA A 180 -25.00 -15.15 -15.56
N ASN A 181 -25.64 -14.33 -14.71
CA ASN A 181 -27.04 -13.94 -14.88
C ASN A 181 -27.23 -13.06 -16.13
N LEU A 182 -26.35 -12.08 -16.35
CA LEU A 182 -26.38 -11.21 -17.53
C LEU A 182 -26.20 -12.03 -18.82
N VAL A 183 -25.25 -12.95 -18.86
CA VAL A 183 -25.02 -13.82 -20.02
C VAL A 183 -26.21 -14.75 -20.28
N LYS A 184 -26.87 -15.25 -19.23
CA LYS A 184 -28.00 -16.17 -19.36
C LYS A 184 -29.30 -15.48 -19.79
N HIS A 185 -29.55 -14.26 -19.33
CA HIS A 185 -30.84 -13.59 -19.47
C HIS A 185 -30.80 -12.31 -20.32
N GLY A 186 -29.63 -11.70 -20.43
CA GLY A 186 -29.40 -10.46 -21.14
C GLY A 186 -28.96 -10.67 -22.59
N ARG A 187 -28.86 -9.55 -23.30
CA ARG A 187 -28.28 -9.49 -24.64
C ARG A 187 -26.83 -9.05 -24.54
N ILE A 188 -25.92 -9.87 -25.06
CA ILE A 188 -24.48 -9.62 -25.01
C ILE A 188 -23.98 -9.19 -26.38
N LEU A 189 -23.20 -8.12 -26.43
CA LEU A 189 -22.42 -7.79 -27.61
C LEU A 189 -21.11 -8.58 -27.59
N ASP A 190 -20.93 -9.54 -28.50
CA ASP A 190 -19.66 -10.28 -28.62
C ASP A 190 -18.67 -9.48 -29.47
N ALA A 191 -17.75 -8.77 -28.81
CA ALA A 191 -16.71 -7.97 -29.44
C ALA A 191 -15.42 -8.77 -29.72
N CYS A 192 -15.40 -10.09 -29.46
CA CYS A 192 -14.30 -10.97 -29.87
C CYS A 192 -14.38 -11.34 -31.36
N LEU A 193 -15.49 -11.02 -32.03
CA LEU A 193 -15.71 -11.32 -33.44
C LEU A 193 -14.97 -10.33 -34.35
N LYS A 194 -14.31 -10.84 -35.41
CA LYS A 194 -13.56 -10.03 -36.40
C LYS A 194 -14.36 -8.91 -37.09
N LYS A 195 -15.69 -9.00 -37.10
CA LYS A 195 -16.60 -7.98 -37.63
C LYS A 195 -17.80 -7.83 -36.69
N VAL A 196 -17.66 -6.94 -35.72
CA VAL A 196 -18.75 -6.60 -34.80
C VAL A 196 -19.73 -5.69 -35.55
N LYS A 197 -20.99 -6.09 -35.61
CA LYS A 197 -22.07 -5.22 -36.10
C LYS A 197 -22.78 -4.64 -34.90
N VAL A 198 -22.51 -3.37 -34.60
CA VAL A 198 -23.17 -2.65 -33.52
C VAL A 198 -24.42 -1.98 -34.07
N ASP A 199 -25.59 -2.38 -33.57
CA ASP A 199 -26.84 -1.64 -33.77
C ASP A 199 -27.01 -0.63 -32.63
N SER A 200 -26.91 0.66 -32.93
CA SER A 200 -27.01 1.76 -31.95
C SER A 200 -28.41 1.90 -31.34
N LYS A 201 -29.44 1.30 -31.94
CA LYS A 201 -30.80 1.26 -31.37
C LYS A 201 -30.98 0.09 -30.43
N GLN A 202 -30.08 -0.88 -30.45
CA GLN A 202 -30.19 -2.08 -29.66
C GLN A 202 -29.73 -1.84 -28.22
N ILE A 203 -30.51 -2.39 -27.29
CA ILE A 203 -30.16 -2.45 -25.87
C ILE A 203 -29.37 -3.73 -25.59
N TYR A 204 -28.25 -3.57 -24.90
CA TYR A 204 -27.36 -4.63 -24.42
C TYR A 204 -27.32 -4.65 -22.89
N HIS A 205 -26.81 -5.74 -22.34
CA HIS A 205 -26.69 -5.98 -20.90
C HIS A 205 -25.24 -6.25 -20.49
N ALA A 206 -24.41 -6.74 -21.41
CA ALA A 206 -22.96 -6.81 -21.26
C ALA A 206 -22.28 -6.69 -22.64
N ILE A 207 -21.01 -6.35 -22.65
CA ILE A 207 -20.11 -6.53 -23.79
C ILE A 207 -19.07 -7.58 -23.40
N LYS A 208 -18.82 -8.53 -24.30
CA LYS A 208 -17.75 -9.52 -24.16
C LYS A 208 -16.55 -9.08 -25.00
N THR A 209 -15.39 -8.98 -24.38
CA THR A 209 -14.12 -8.63 -25.02
C THR A 209 -13.09 -9.75 -24.80
N PRO A 210 -11.90 -9.67 -25.41
CA PRO A 210 -10.81 -10.60 -25.11
C PRO A 210 -10.33 -10.57 -23.65
N LEU A 211 -10.60 -9.48 -22.90
CA LEU A 211 -10.23 -9.33 -21.50
C LEU A 211 -11.24 -10.01 -20.56
N GLY A 212 -12.53 -9.93 -20.89
CA GLY A 212 -13.62 -10.37 -20.04
C GLY A 212 -14.96 -9.78 -20.47
N HIS A 213 -15.96 -9.85 -19.59
CA HIS A 213 -17.24 -9.19 -19.77
C HIS A 213 -17.29 -7.89 -18.99
N PHE A 214 -17.90 -6.86 -19.60
CA PHE A 214 -18.14 -5.57 -18.96
C PHE A 214 -19.62 -5.23 -18.99
N TRP A 215 -20.10 -4.57 -17.94
CA TRP A 215 -21.48 -4.08 -17.82
C TRP A 215 -21.55 -2.81 -16.98
N LEU A 216 -22.70 -2.16 -16.99
CA LEU A 216 -22.96 -0.99 -16.16
C LEU A 216 -23.75 -1.37 -14.92
N GLU A 217 -23.37 -0.82 -13.77
CA GLU A 217 -24.16 -0.84 -12.55
C GLU A 217 -24.53 0.57 -12.11
N LEU A 218 -25.83 0.79 -11.89
CA LEU A 218 -26.35 2.01 -11.28
C LEU A 218 -26.66 1.70 -9.82
N ASN A 219 -25.95 2.34 -8.90
CA ASN A 219 -26.05 2.13 -7.46
C ASN A 219 -25.87 0.65 -7.06
N GLY A 220 -24.94 -0.06 -7.71
CA GLY A 220 -24.69 -1.49 -7.48
C GLY A 220 -25.75 -2.43 -8.07
N VAL A 221 -26.60 -1.94 -8.98
CA VAL A 221 -27.58 -2.77 -9.69
C VAL A 221 -27.28 -2.76 -11.19
N PRO A 222 -27.10 -3.92 -11.84
CA PRO A 222 -26.88 -4.01 -13.28
C PRO A 222 -28.01 -3.36 -14.08
N ILE A 223 -27.65 -2.49 -15.02
CA ILE A 223 -28.61 -1.79 -15.88
C ILE A 223 -28.36 -2.07 -17.37
N PRO A 224 -29.39 -1.98 -18.21
CA PRO A 224 -29.21 -2.06 -19.65
C PRO A 224 -28.45 -0.84 -20.20
N MET A 225 -27.68 -1.06 -21.26
CA MET A 225 -26.80 -0.07 -21.87
C MET A 225 -26.98 -0.02 -23.39
N LYS A 226 -26.62 1.13 -23.96
CA LYS A 226 -26.42 1.33 -25.39
C LYS A 226 -24.93 1.31 -25.66
N ILE A 227 -24.56 0.67 -26.76
CA ILE A 227 -23.17 0.55 -27.18
C ILE A 227 -23.05 1.13 -28.59
N SER A 228 -22.04 1.96 -28.82
CA SER A 228 -21.64 2.43 -30.15
C SER A 228 -20.17 2.11 -30.40
N GLN A 229 -19.83 1.77 -31.64
CA GLN A 229 -18.44 1.55 -32.02
C GLN A 229 -17.73 2.89 -32.25
N ILE A 230 -16.56 3.06 -31.65
CA ILE A 230 -15.73 4.25 -31.86
C ILE A 230 -14.94 4.04 -33.15
N GLN A 231 -15.00 5.03 -34.06
CA GLN A 231 -14.33 4.96 -35.34
C GLN A 231 -12.97 5.66 -35.27
N ALA A 232 -11.95 4.98 -35.77
CA ALA A 232 -10.60 5.53 -35.90
C ALA A 232 -10.60 6.80 -36.74
N ARG A 233 -10.04 7.90 -36.22
CA ARG A 233 -9.74 9.10 -37.03
C ARG A 233 -8.41 8.95 -37.78
N ASP A 234 -7.46 8.19 -37.22
CA ASP A 234 -6.11 8.00 -37.76
C ASP A 234 -5.82 6.51 -38.07
N LYS A 235 -5.19 6.25 -39.22
CA LYS A 235 -4.74 4.91 -39.62
C LYS A 235 -3.48 4.47 -38.88
N LYS A 236 -2.73 5.40 -38.29
CA LYS A 236 -1.50 5.11 -37.55
C LYS A 236 -1.79 4.44 -36.21
N TYR A 237 -2.82 4.89 -35.52
CA TYR A 237 -3.23 4.42 -34.21
C TYR A 237 -4.42 3.48 -34.38
N GLN A 238 -4.14 2.18 -34.42
CA GLN A 238 -5.16 1.15 -34.60
C GLN A 238 -5.26 0.31 -33.33
N VAL A 239 -6.50 0.01 -32.96
CA VAL A 239 -6.85 -0.85 -31.83
C VAL A 239 -7.70 -2.02 -32.31
N ASP A 240 -7.69 -3.11 -31.55
CA ASP A 240 -8.45 -4.32 -31.90
C ASP A 240 -9.95 -4.14 -31.64
N GLY A 241 -10.32 -3.30 -30.68
CA GLY A 241 -11.69 -2.89 -30.43
C GLY A 241 -11.77 -1.58 -29.66
N ALA A 242 -12.80 -0.78 -29.97
CA ALA A 242 -13.10 0.46 -29.27
C ALA A 242 -14.61 0.72 -29.27
N PHE A 243 -15.18 0.92 -28.09
CA PHE A 243 -16.62 1.03 -27.87
C PHE A 243 -16.93 2.11 -26.85
N TYR A 244 -17.98 2.87 -27.12
CA TYR A 244 -18.58 3.80 -26.17
C TYR A 244 -19.84 3.17 -25.59
N ILE A 245 -19.97 3.22 -24.28
CA ILE A 245 -20.97 2.55 -23.48
C ILE A 245 -21.70 3.60 -22.63
N LYS A 246 -23.00 3.76 -22.85
CA LYS A 246 -23.82 4.64 -22.02
C LYS A 246 -25.07 3.92 -21.48
N PRO A 247 -25.59 4.33 -20.31
CA PRO A 247 -26.87 3.82 -19.82
C PRO A 247 -27.98 3.94 -20.87
N ALA A 248 -28.81 2.90 -21.03
CA ALA A 248 -29.97 2.99 -21.91
C ALA A 248 -31.05 3.92 -21.33
N LYS A 249 -31.13 3.98 -20.00
CA LYS A 249 -32.02 4.86 -19.23
C LYS A 249 -31.45 5.03 -17.82
N VAL A 250 -31.43 6.28 -17.33
CA VAL A 250 -31.05 6.61 -15.95
C VAL A 250 -32.25 7.19 -15.21
N ASN A 251 -32.45 6.77 -13.96
CA ASN A 251 -33.38 7.43 -13.05
C ASN A 251 -32.58 8.33 -12.08
N TYR A 252 -32.37 9.57 -12.48
CA TYR A 252 -31.49 10.52 -11.79
C TYR A 252 -31.98 10.96 -10.40
N ARG A 253 -33.27 10.77 -10.06
CA ARG A 253 -33.82 11.16 -8.74
C ARG A 253 -33.23 10.37 -7.56
N LYS A 254 -32.57 9.25 -7.83
CA LYS A 254 -31.91 8.39 -6.83
C LYS A 254 -30.51 8.00 -7.29
N PHE A 255 -29.85 8.86 -8.05
CA PHE A 255 -28.48 8.62 -8.48
C PHE A 255 -27.55 8.68 -7.26
N PHE A 256 -26.69 7.67 -7.11
CA PHE A 256 -25.59 7.66 -6.16
C PHE A 256 -24.28 7.38 -6.88
N THR A 257 -24.23 6.31 -7.67
CA THR A 257 -23.07 5.98 -8.49
C THR A 257 -23.46 5.31 -9.80
N LEU A 258 -22.67 5.54 -10.85
CA LEU A 258 -22.67 4.73 -12.06
C LEU A 258 -21.26 4.20 -12.30
N GLU A 259 -21.14 2.88 -12.42
CA GLU A 259 -19.86 2.17 -12.50
C GLU A 259 -19.80 1.29 -13.75
N LEU A 260 -18.62 1.22 -14.37
CA LEU A 260 -18.29 0.19 -15.35
C LEU A 260 -17.65 -1.00 -14.62
N CYS A 261 -18.39 -2.10 -14.54
CA CYS A 261 -17.96 -3.31 -13.84
C CYS A 261 -17.43 -4.35 -14.83
N ALA A 262 -16.61 -5.27 -14.33
CA ALA A 262 -16.07 -6.40 -15.09
C ALA A 262 -16.12 -7.70 -14.29
N ASP A 263 -16.01 -8.84 -14.99
CA ASP A 263 -15.92 -10.17 -14.37
C ASP A 263 -14.51 -10.53 -13.88
N PHE A 264 -13.59 -9.56 -13.89
CA PHE A 264 -12.23 -9.67 -13.38
C PHE A 264 -11.83 -8.38 -12.65
N ASP A 265 -10.78 -8.47 -11.82
CA ASP A 265 -10.25 -7.34 -11.08
C ASP A 265 -9.40 -6.44 -11.99
N ILE A 266 -9.98 -5.34 -12.48
CA ILE A 266 -9.28 -4.37 -13.34
C ILE A 266 -8.10 -3.75 -12.58
N ASP A 267 -8.26 -3.40 -11.30
CA ASP A 267 -7.21 -2.80 -10.48
C ASP A 267 -6.08 -3.79 -10.10
N ALA A 268 -6.24 -5.08 -10.41
CA ALA A 268 -5.14 -6.05 -10.38
C ALA A 268 -4.24 -6.02 -11.63
N SER A 269 -4.70 -5.34 -12.69
CA SER A 269 -3.93 -5.19 -13.94
C SER A 269 -2.81 -4.18 -13.76
N ARG A 270 -1.73 -4.32 -14.54
CA ARG A 270 -0.59 -3.40 -14.45
C ARG A 270 -0.99 -2.04 -15.00
N TRP A 271 -1.08 -1.04 -14.13
CA TRP A 271 -1.31 0.34 -14.57
C TRP A 271 -0.15 0.85 -15.45
N ILE A 272 -0.49 1.62 -16.49
CA ILE A 272 0.47 2.19 -17.44
C ILE A 272 0.51 3.71 -17.30
N ASP A 273 -0.62 4.38 -17.53
CA ASP A 273 -0.71 5.85 -17.59
C ASP A 273 -2.15 6.35 -17.37
N VAL A 274 -2.26 7.65 -17.13
CA VAL A 274 -3.53 8.40 -17.09
C VAL A 274 -3.97 8.73 -18.51
N LEU A 275 -5.27 8.67 -18.76
CA LEU A 275 -5.91 9.13 -19.99
C LEU A 275 -6.78 10.34 -19.66
N SER A 276 -6.43 11.51 -20.15
CA SER A 276 -7.19 12.73 -19.86
C SER A 276 -7.12 13.73 -21.02
N ASP A 277 -8.26 14.29 -21.38
CA ASP A 277 -8.38 15.43 -22.29
C ASP A 277 -9.55 16.32 -21.82
N GLU A 278 -9.99 17.28 -22.63
CA GLU A 278 -11.12 18.16 -22.33
C GLU A 278 -12.40 17.36 -22.03
N ASN A 279 -12.82 17.40 -20.76
CA ASN A 279 -14.01 16.71 -20.24
C ASN A 279 -13.95 15.17 -20.38
N VAL A 280 -12.77 14.57 -20.29
CA VAL A 280 -12.63 13.11 -20.26
C VAL A 280 -11.53 12.72 -19.28
N TRP A 281 -11.80 11.73 -18.43
CA TRP A 281 -10.82 11.19 -17.50
C TRP A 281 -10.86 9.66 -17.40
N GLY A 282 -9.69 9.05 -17.27
CA GLY A 282 -9.55 7.61 -17.11
C GLY A 282 -8.10 7.16 -17.07
N ASN A 283 -7.88 5.88 -17.34
CA ASN A 283 -6.58 5.25 -17.20
C ASN A 283 -6.39 4.11 -18.21
N THR A 284 -5.12 3.73 -18.42
CA THR A 284 -4.73 2.58 -19.24
C THR A 284 -3.96 1.54 -18.43
N TRP A 285 -4.18 0.27 -18.76
CA TRP A 285 -3.61 -0.89 -18.09
C TRP A 285 -3.09 -1.91 -19.10
N GLU A 286 -2.21 -2.79 -18.64
CA GLU A 286 -1.79 -4.01 -19.31
C GLU A 286 -2.24 -5.24 -18.51
N LEU A 287 -2.82 -6.20 -19.21
CA LEU A 287 -3.21 -7.49 -18.68
C LEU A 287 -2.97 -8.59 -19.72
N ASN A 288 -2.13 -9.57 -19.38
CA ASN A 288 -1.87 -10.77 -20.18
C ASN A 288 -1.44 -10.48 -21.64
N GLY A 289 -0.63 -9.44 -21.85
CA GLY A 289 -0.15 -9.01 -23.16
C GLY A 289 -1.16 -8.19 -23.98
N LEU A 290 -2.27 -7.77 -23.36
CA LEU A 290 -3.22 -6.82 -23.93
C LEU A 290 -3.13 -5.49 -23.18
N GLN A 291 -3.07 -4.40 -23.93
CA GLN A 291 -3.25 -3.06 -23.42
C GLN A 291 -4.72 -2.67 -23.54
N PHE A 292 -5.29 -2.04 -22.53
CA PHE A 292 -6.66 -1.53 -22.59
C PHE A 292 -6.83 -0.24 -21.78
N GLY A 293 -7.72 0.62 -22.25
CA GLY A 293 -8.06 1.88 -21.61
C GLY A 293 -9.54 1.96 -21.28
N ILE A 294 -9.84 2.61 -20.16
CA ILE A 294 -11.19 2.96 -19.74
C ILE A 294 -11.19 4.44 -19.37
N THR A 295 -12.07 5.20 -20.00
CA THR A 295 -12.33 6.60 -19.67
C THR A 295 -13.82 6.83 -19.46
N ALA A 296 -14.15 7.91 -18.77
CA ALA A 296 -15.50 8.42 -18.62
C ALA A 296 -15.54 9.89 -19.07
N GLY A 297 -16.60 10.27 -19.78
CA GLY A 297 -16.81 11.66 -20.21
C GLY A 297 -17.43 12.50 -19.10
N GLU A 298 -16.98 13.73 -18.93
CA GLU A 298 -17.45 14.71 -17.97
C GLU A 298 -18.28 15.79 -18.68
N SER A 299 -19.10 16.53 -17.93
CA SER A 299 -19.75 17.71 -18.46
C SER A 299 -18.75 18.87 -18.57
N PRO A 300 -18.98 19.82 -19.49
CA PRO A 300 -18.14 21.00 -19.61
C PRO A 300 -18.35 22.05 -18.49
N GLU A 301 -19.36 21.87 -17.63
CA GLU A 301 -19.76 22.87 -16.63
C GLU A 301 -19.44 22.48 -15.19
N PHE A 302 -19.41 21.19 -14.89
CA PHE A 302 -19.22 20.70 -13.53
C PHE A 302 -17.90 19.95 -13.42
N GLU A 303 -17.10 20.34 -12.42
CA GLU A 303 -15.88 19.65 -12.05
C GLU A 303 -16.18 18.51 -11.09
N ASP A 304 -15.28 17.54 -11.03
CA ASP A 304 -15.40 16.36 -10.18
C ASP A 304 -16.75 15.66 -10.42
N GLU A 305 -17.13 15.26 -11.64
CA GLU A 305 -18.31 14.37 -11.79
C GLU A 305 -17.88 12.91 -11.86
N VAL A 306 -16.71 12.72 -12.45
CA VAL A 306 -16.01 11.45 -12.55
C VAL A 306 -14.92 11.42 -11.49
N VAL A 307 -14.92 10.37 -10.70
CA VAL A 307 -13.90 10.11 -9.68
C VAL A 307 -13.43 8.67 -9.75
N ALA A 308 -12.42 8.34 -8.96
CA ALA A 308 -12.10 6.97 -8.62
C ALA A 308 -12.23 6.72 -7.12
N ARG A 309 -12.48 5.47 -6.74
CA ARG A 309 -12.47 5.09 -5.32
C ARG A 309 -11.06 5.22 -4.75
N LYS A 310 -10.96 5.32 -3.43
CA LYS A 310 -9.72 5.64 -2.67
C LYS A 310 -8.47 4.79 -2.99
N PHE A 311 -8.61 3.63 -3.65
CA PHE A 311 -7.50 2.80 -4.13
C PHE A 311 -7.79 2.12 -5.48
N SER A 312 -8.69 2.71 -6.25
CA SER A 312 -9.06 2.27 -7.60
C SER A 312 -8.62 3.33 -8.60
N ARG A 313 -8.36 2.93 -9.84
CA ARG A 313 -8.16 3.85 -10.98
C ARG A 313 -9.29 3.79 -12.01
N ILE A 314 -10.32 3.02 -11.71
CA ILE A 314 -11.46 2.86 -12.60
C ILE A 314 -12.35 4.10 -12.42
N PRO A 315 -12.63 4.85 -13.51
CA PRO A 315 -13.55 5.98 -13.41
C PRO A 315 -14.96 5.50 -13.04
N LEU A 316 -15.65 6.29 -12.23
CA LEU A 316 -17.07 6.16 -11.93
C LEU A 316 -17.70 7.55 -11.82
N TYR A 317 -19.00 7.63 -12.08
CA TYR A 317 -19.76 8.85 -11.85
C TYR A 317 -20.34 8.85 -10.44
N TYR A 318 -20.20 9.97 -9.72
CA TYR A 318 -20.87 10.17 -8.42
C TYR A 318 -21.92 11.30 -8.46
N ASP A 319 -21.86 12.16 -9.47
CA ASP A 319 -22.91 13.12 -9.80
C ASP A 319 -23.40 12.89 -11.24
N TRP A 320 -24.62 13.36 -11.52
CA TRP A 320 -25.25 13.19 -12.83
C TRP A 320 -26.24 14.33 -13.11
N HIS A 321 -25.93 15.14 -14.12
CA HIS A 321 -26.77 16.23 -14.58
C HIS A 321 -27.50 15.86 -15.89
N PRO A 322 -28.85 15.71 -15.87
CA PRO A 322 -29.62 15.26 -17.04
C PRO A 322 -29.42 16.09 -18.32
N GLU A 323 -29.10 17.38 -18.19
CA GLU A 323 -28.80 18.29 -19.29
C GLU A 323 -27.52 17.92 -20.06
N PHE A 324 -26.61 17.17 -19.44
CA PHE A 324 -25.34 16.71 -20.03
C PHE A 324 -25.33 15.21 -20.33
N GLU A 325 -26.50 14.55 -20.41
CA GLU A 325 -26.59 13.09 -20.61
C GLU A 325 -25.90 12.56 -21.88
N ASP A 326 -25.61 13.43 -22.84
CA ASP A 326 -24.90 13.09 -24.08
C ASP A 326 -23.37 13.05 -23.92
N TYR A 327 -22.82 13.69 -22.88
CA TYR A 327 -21.40 13.61 -22.54
C TYR A 327 -21.09 12.35 -21.74
N TYR A 328 -22.03 11.90 -20.90
CA TYR A 328 -21.80 10.79 -19.99
C TYR A 328 -21.84 9.41 -20.64
N GLY A 329 -20.84 8.62 -20.30
CA GLY A 329 -20.63 7.25 -20.74
C GLY A 329 -19.17 6.87 -20.61
N PHE A 330 -18.89 5.60 -20.75
CA PHE A 330 -17.54 5.05 -20.67
C PHE A 330 -17.03 4.69 -22.06
N SER A 331 -15.79 5.05 -22.37
CA SER A 331 -15.09 4.50 -23.53
C SER A 331 -14.20 3.35 -23.07
N ILE A 332 -14.25 2.24 -23.81
CA ILE A 332 -13.34 1.12 -23.63
C ILE A 332 -12.64 0.82 -24.95
N ALA A 333 -11.32 0.73 -24.91
CA ALA A 333 -10.51 0.32 -26.06
C ALA A 333 -9.45 -0.70 -25.64
N TRP A 334 -9.06 -1.59 -26.56
CA TRP A 334 -8.00 -2.56 -26.31
C TRP A 334 -7.23 -2.91 -27.57
N LYS A 335 -5.97 -3.31 -27.38
CA LYS A 335 -5.11 -3.87 -28.41
C LYS A 335 -4.07 -4.81 -27.81
N LYS A 336 -3.33 -5.54 -28.64
CA LYS A 336 -2.09 -6.19 -28.21
C LYS A 336 -1.11 -5.15 -27.66
N TYR A 337 -0.53 -5.44 -26.49
CA TYR A 337 0.47 -4.59 -25.87
C TYR A 337 1.77 -4.53 -26.70
N GLU A 338 2.26 -3.31 -26.94
CA GLU A 338 3.51 -3.05 -27.68
C GLU A 338 4.54 -2.33 -26.79
N SER A 339 4.15 -1.23 -26.16
CA SER A 339 5.01 -0.45 -25.26
C SER A 339 4.16 0.48 -24.38
N ASP A 340 4.70 0.94 -23.26
CA ASP A 340 4.04 1.96 -22.40
C ASP A 340 3.91 3.32 -23.10
N SER A 341 4.74 3.60 -24.12
CA SER A 341 4.68 4.82 -24.94
C SER A 341 3.67 4.76 -26.09
N ASP A 342 2.91 3.67 -26.22
CA ASP A 342 1.93 3.52 -27.29
C ASP A 342 0.65 4.31 -26.99
N LEU A 343 0.44 5.38 -27.76
CA LEU A 343 -0.71 6.27 -27.65
C LEU A 343 -1.97 5.73 -28.34
N SER A 344 -1.94 4.51 -28.90
CA SER A 344 -3.06 4.01 -29.70
C SER A 344 -4.38 3.95 -28.93
N ILE A 345 -4.34 3.67 -27.63
CA ILE A 345 -5.55 3.65 -26.78
C ILE A 345 -6.10 5.05 -26.60
N ASP A 346 -5.24 6.04 -26.35
CA ASP A 346 -5.58 7.45 -26.10
C ASP A 346 -6.51 7.99 -27.19
N PHE A 347 -6.14 7.86 -28.47
CA PHE A 347 -6.92 8.33 -29.62
C PHE A 347 -8.35 7.75 -29.79
N TYR A 348 -8.73 6.75 -29.00
CA TYR A 348 -10.08 6.14 -29.02
C TYR A 348 -10.84 6.35 -27.72
N THR A 349 -10.19 6.82 -26.67
CA THR A 349 -10.78 6.95 -25.35
C THR A 349 -10.84 8.39 -24.87
N THR A 350 -10.00 9.29 -25.42
CA THR A 350 -10.03 10.73 -25.14
C THR A 350 -10.75 11.53 -26.23
#